data_AF-A0A6L8Q690-F1
#
_entry.id   AF-A0A6L8Q690-F1
#
_cell.length_a   1.000
_cell.length_b   1.000
_cell.length_c   1.000
_cell.angle_alpha   90.00
_cell.angle_beta   90.00
_cell.angle_gamma   90.00
#
_symmetry.space_group_name_H-M   'P 1'
#
loop_
_entity.id
_entity.type
_entity.pdbx_description
1 polymer ?
#
loop_
_entity_poly.entity_id
_entity_poly.type
_entity_poly.pdbx_seq_one_letter_code
_entity_poly.pdbx_strand_id
1 'polypeptide(L)' 'MTQLGRFREAFAGFEEFYTVIGGTACQIVVSSRGGEFRATQDLDLVVIVDADGFERFGEAF' A
#
# COMPACT_ATOMS: atom_id res chain seq x y z
N MET A 1 -13.22 1.02 7.51
CA MET A 1 -12.30 0.65 6.41
C MET A 1 -10.94 1.26 6.70
N THR A 2 -9.84 0.51 6.59
CA THR A 2 -8.48 1.02 6.89
C THR A 2 -7.99 1.93 5.75
N GLN A 3 -6.93 2.70 5.98
CA GLN A 3 -6.31 3.52 4.92
C GLN A 3 -5.82 2.67 3.76
N LEU A 4 -5.12 1.57 4.08
CA LEU A 4 -4.72 0.57 3.08
C LEU A 4 -5.93 -0.04 2.36
N GLY A 5 -7.05 -0.28 3.05
CA GLY A 5 -8.27 -0.76 2.43
C GLY A 5 -8.84 0.21 1.39
N ARG A 6 -8.87 1.51 1.70
CA ARG A 6 -9.30 2.57 0.75
C ARG A 6 -8.37 2.66 -0.45
N PHE A 7 -7.07 2.62 -0.20
CA PHE A 7 -6.08 2.66 -1.28
C PHE A 7 -6.21 1.45 -2.21
N ARG A 8 -6.33 0.23 -1.66
CA ARG A 8 -6.50 -1.01 -2.44
C ARG A 8 -7.77 -1.01 -3.29
N GLU A 9 -8.85 -0.42 -2.81
CA GLU A 9 -10.09 -0.32 -3.58
C GLU A 9 -9.93 0.67 -4.75
N ALA A 10 -9.33 1.84 -4.51
CA ALA A 10 -9.08 2.82 -5.55
C ALA A 10 -8.09 2.34 -6.63
N PHE A 11 -7.11 1.52 -6.22
CA PHE A 11 -6.04 0.99 -7.08
C PHE A 11 -6.23 -0.49 -7.47
N ALA A 12 -7.47 -0.98 -7.50
CA ALA A 12 -7.74 -2.34 -7.94
C ALA A 12 -7.21 -2.56 -9.37
N GLY A 13 -6.41 -3.61 -9.58
CA GLY A 13 -5.73 -3.88 -10.85
C GLY A 13 -4.33 -3.27 -10.98
N PHE A 14 -3.84 -2.56 -9.96
CA PHE A 14 -2.48 -2.03 -9.89
C PHE A 14 -1.62 -2.68 -8.80
N GLU A 15 -2.02 -3.85 -8.28
CA GLU A 15 -1.39 -4.48 -7.11
C GLU A 15 0.09 -4.84 -7.34
N GLU A 16 0.50 -5.06 -8.58
CA GLU A 16 1.90 -5.34 -8.94
C GLU A 16 2.78 -4.09 -8.99
N PHE A 17 2.18 -2.90 -9.02
CA PHE A 17 2.88 -1.62 -9.19
C PHE A 17 3.24 -0.95 -7.88
N TYR A 18 2.92 -1.54 -6.72
CA TYR A 18 3.31 -0.95 -5.45
C TYR A 18 3.51 -1.99 -4.34
N THR A 19 4.33 -1.63 -3.36
CA THR A 19 4.40 -2.33 -2.08
C THR A 19 4.27 -1.36 -0.93
N VAL A 20 3.61 -1.80 0.14
CA VAL A 20 3.49 -1.04 1.38
C VAL A 20 4.78 -1.19 2.18
N ILE A 21 5.27 -0.09 2.73
CA ILE A 21 6.42 -0.06 3.63
C ILE A 21 6.04 0.65 4.94
N GLY A 22 7.02 0.92 5.80
CA GLY A 22 6.83 1.71 7.02
C GLY A 22 5.86 1.08 8.02
N GLY A 23 5.12 1.94 8.74
CA GLY A 23 4.28 1.53 9.86
C GLY A 23 3.14 0.59 9.46
N THR A 24 2.55 0.80 8.28
CA THR A 24 1.48 -0.06 7.78
C THR A 24 1.99 -1.48 7.46
N ALA A 25 3.19 -1.61 6.88
CA ALA A 25 3.79 -2.92 6.63
C ALA A 25 4.06 -3.68 7.95
N CYS A 26 4.64 -3.00 8.94
CA CYS A 26 4.85 -3.55 10.27
C CYS A 26 3.54 -4.03 10.92
N GLN A 27 2.47 -3.24 10.80
CA GLN A 27 1.15 -3.62 11.33
C GLN A 27 0.65 -4.93 10.73
N ILE A 28 0.73 -5.10 9.40
CA ILE A 28 0.30 -6.34 8.72
C ILE A 28 1.07 -7.55 9.26
N VAL A 29 2.40 -7.43 9.36
CA VAL A 29 3.30 -8.51 9.79
C VAL A 29 3.11 -8.86 11.27
N VAL A 30 2.91 -7.88 12.14
CA VAL A 30 2.73 -8.07 13.58
C VAL A 30 1.32 -8.63 13.88
N SER A 31 0.28 -8.06 13.27
CA SER A 31 -1.10 -8.54 13.46
C SER A 31 -1.31 -9.96 12.96
N SER A 32 -0.65 -10.37 11.86
CA SER A 32 -0.67 -11.77 11.40
C SER A 32 -0.06 -12.77 12.41
N ARG A 33 0.68 -12.29 13.42
CA ARG A 33 1.26 -13.09 14.51
C ARG A 33 0.51 -12.91 15.84
N GLY A 34 -0.66 -12.26 15.81
CA GLY A 34 -1.47 -11.99 17.01
C GLY A 34 -0.93 -10.87 17.90
N GLY A 35 0.01 -10.06 17.41
CA GLY A 35 0.51 -8.88 18.11
C GLY A 35 -0.27 -7.61 17.76
N GLU A 36 -0.17 -6.63 18.64
CA GLU A 36 -0.72 -5.28 18.42
C GLU A 36 0.40 -4.33 17.96
N PHE A 37 0.13 -3.50 16.96
CA PHE A 37 1.06 -2.50 16.46
C PHE A 37 0.33 -1.17 16.23
N ARG A 38 0.89 -0.08 16.76
CA ARG A 38 0.34 1.26 16.57
C ARG A 38 0.86 1.83 15.24
N ALA A 39 0.08 1.69 14.17
CA ALA A 39 0.35 2.37 12.93
C ALA A 39 0.12 3.89 13.04
N THR A 40 0.85 4.63 12.21
CA THR A 40 0.75 6.07 12.03
C THR A 40 -0.40 6.41 11.05
N GLN A 41 -0.76 7.69 10.94
CA GLN A 41 -1.88 8.14 10.10
C GLN A 41 -1.50 8.31 8.62
N ASP A 42 -0.26 8.10 8.24
CA ASP A 42 0.25 8.08 6.88
C ASP A 42 0.31 6.64 6.29
N LEU A 43 0.39 6.57 4.96
CA LEU A 43 0.57 5.33 4.21
C LEU A 43 1.85 5.45 3.38
N ASP A 44 2.91 4.75 3.80
CA ASP A 44 4.18 4.71 3.08
C ASP A 44 4.17 3.61 2.01
N LEU A 45 4.48 3.99 0.77
CA LEU A 45 4.44 3.10 -0.39
C LEU A 45 5.73 3.26 -1.20
N VAL A 46 6.18 2.17 -1.81
CA VAL A 46 7.13 2.18 -2.92
C VAL A 46 6.38 1.79 -4.18
N VAL A 47 6.44 2.63 -5.21
CA VAL A 47 5.86 2.33 -6.53
C VAL A 47 6.92 1.65 -7.38
N ILE A 48 6.55 0.55 -8.02
CA ILE A 48 7.40 -0.31 -8.84
C ILE A 48 6.83 -0.31 -10.26
N VAL A 49 7.35 0.54 -11.12
CA VAL A 49 6.83 0.77 -12.46
C VAL A 49 7.98 0.86 -13.46
N ASP A 50 7.75 0.35 -14.67
CA ASP A 50 8.51 0.71 -15.86
C ASP A 50 7.91 1.97 -16.52
N ALA A 51 8.40 2.38 -17.69
CA ALA A 51 7.93 3.60 -18.34
C ALA A 51 6.43 3.57 -18.66
N ASP A 52 5.94 2.45 -19.23
CA ASP A 52 4.53 2.29 -19.59
C ASP A 52 3.64 2.12 -18.36
N GLY A 53 4.13 1.43 -17.33
CA GLY A 53 3.46 1.28 -16.04
C GLY A 53 3.36 2.59 -15.28
N PHE A 54 4.35 3.48 -15.39
CA PHE A 54 4.37 4.77 -14.69
C PHE A 54 3.26 5.69 -15.17
N GLU A 55 3.03 5.79 -16.49
CA GLU A 55 1.95 6.62 -17.05
C GLU A 55 0.58 6.12 -16.57
N ARG A 56 0.31 4.82 -16.72
CA ARG A 56 -0.96 4.20 -16.30
C ARG A 56 -1.22 4.33 -14.79
N PHE A 57 -0.19 4.13 -13.97
CA PHE A 57 -0.30 4.28 -12.52
C PHE A 57 -0.50 5.75 -12.14
N GLY A 58 0.22 6.66 -12.77
CA GLY A 58 0.11 8.10 -12.54
C GLY A 58 -1.25 8.67 -12.90
N GLU A 59 -1.92 8.14 -13.93
CA GLU A 59 -3.31 8.53 -14.25
C GLU A 59 -4.33 8.09 -13.18
N ALA A 60 -4.04 7.01 -12.44
CA ALA A 60 -4.90 6.47 -11.40
C ALA A 60 -4.68 7.11 -10.02
N PHE A 61 -3.55 7.82 -9.82
CA PHE A 61 -3.11 8.37 -8.53
C PHE A 61 -3.51 9.83 -8.31
#